data_AF-A0A9D2U1B3-F1
#
_entry.id   AF-A0A9D2U1B3-F1
#
_cell.length_a   1.000
_cell.length_b   1.000
_cell.length_c   1.000
_cell.angle_alpha   90.00
_cell.angle_beta   90.00
_cell.angle_gamma   90.00
#
_symmetry.space_group_name_H-M   'P 1'
#
loop_
_entity.id
_entity.type
_entity.pdbx_description
1 polymer ?
#
loop_
_entity_poly.entity_id
_entity_poly.type
_entity_poly.pdbx_seq_one_letter_code
_entity_poly.pdbx_strand_id
1 'polypeptide(L)'
;MEKWIRKAALAAACAALFGTFAVGCGKAETDPAETAQESAGESAAEEGTDAGMEDYGPEAYLSGITVSDYVTLGEYKGVKVSVDAAVVTDEYLDSYIDYVLQSNMLTTQVTDRPVQEGDIVNIDYEGKIDGVAFDGGTAQGYDLAIGSGSFIDGFEDGLIGAETGETRDVAVTFPEDYHGTDVAGKDAVFTVTVNSISVETLPELTDEFVQGLGVGAETVEEYRQYAYDLLMEEQQANHDAEAEVAVLETVMNNAKLQDPPEDMTDRYYGRLIDNMNYYASMYGYDLETFLSLNGTSEEAVRESAGDAAKQLITMQAVAEAEGIEVTDGELDEEIEANAVSMGYEDADAYREALDVEGYREYMLTEKVLDFLLENAEIVDVEPETEAAGTEAEETETAQPEAAGTEAEETESAQAAE
;
A
#
# COMPACT_ATOMS: atom_id res chain seq x y z
N MET A 1 -14.35 16.89 6.06
CA MET A 1 -13.30 15.85 5.96
C MET A 1 -13.68 14.86 4.86
N GLU A 2 -14.89 14.30 4.86
CA GLU A 2 -15.42 13.44 3.78
C GLU A 2 -15.18 13.94 2.34
N LYS A 3 -15.45 15.22 2.03
CA LYS A 3 -15.16 15.78 0.68
C LYS A 3 -13.67 15.88 0.34
N TRP A 4 -12.81 16.09 1.34
CA TRP A 4 -11.36 16.20 1.14
C TRP A 4 -10.72 14.82 1.01
N ILE A 5 -11.23 13.83 1.75
CA ILE A 5 -10.81 12.43 1.66
C ILE A 5 -11.28 11.82 0.33
N ARG A 6 -12.51 12.11 -0.11
CA ARG A 6 -12.96 11.77 -1.47
C ARG A 6 -12.10 12.45 -2.54
N LYS A 7 -11.83 13.76 -2.44
CA LYS A 7 -10.92 14.44 -3.38
C LYS A 7 -9.48 13.91 -3.34
N ALA A 8 -8.97 13.46 -2.20
CA ALA A 8 -7.63 12.89 -2.07
C ALA A 8 -7.56 11.45 -2.60
N ALA A 9 -8.58 10.63 -2.31
CA ALA A 9 -8.75 9.29 -2.84
C ALA A 9 -9.01 9.31 -4.36
N LEU A 10 -9.76 10.31 -4.85
CA LEU A 10 -10.07 10.51 -6.27
C LEU A 10 -8.93 11.21 -7.01
N ALA A 11 -8.08 12.00 -6.34
CA ALA A 11 -6.79 12.44 -6.88
C ALA A 11 -5.78 11.30 -6.92
N ALA A 12 -5.82 10.37 -5.96
CA ALA A 12 -5.04 9.12 -5.98
C ALA A 12 -5.62 8.11 -6.99
N ALA A 13 -6.93 8.10 -7.22
CA ALA A 13 -7.61 7.28 -8.22
C ALA A 13 -7.51 7.92 -9.62
N CYS A 14 -7.42 9.24 -9.74
CA CYS A 14 -6.98 9.91 -10.96
C CYS A 14 -5.49 9.66 -11.18
N ALA A 15 -4.66 9.61 -10.14
CA ALA A 15 -3.29 9.11 -10.28
C ALA A 15 -3.26 7.61 -10.62
N ALA A 16 -4.29 6.84 -10.24
CA ALA A 16 -4.47 5.44 -10.61
C ALA A 16 -4.95 5.24 -12.06
N LEU A 17 -5.91 6.06 -12.50
CA LEU A 17 -6.41 6.17 -13.88
C LEU A 17 -5.37 6.81 -14.81
N PHE A 18 -4.44 7.60 -14.25
CA PHE A 18 -3.19 8.06 -14.86
C PHE A 18 -1.96 7.22 -14.44
N GLY A 19 -2.17 5.97 -14.04
CA GLY A 19 -1.10 4.98 -13.84
C GLY A 19 -0.62 4.86 -12.40
N THR A 20 -1.40 4.19 -11.54
CA THR A 20 -0.82 3.41 -10.45
C THR A 20 -0.63 1.99 -10.96
N PHE A 21 0.63 1.60 -11.10
CA PHE A 21 0.99 0.21 -11.23
C PHE A 21 0.53 -0.52 -9.97
N ALA A 22 -0.55 -1.29 -10.08
CA ALA A 22 -0.84 -2.36 -9.14
C ALA A 22 0.27 -3.42 -9.30
N VAL A 23 1.36 -3.26 -8.55
CA VAL A 23 2.35 -4.32 -8.36
C VAL A 23 1.67 -5.38 -7.52
N GLY A 24 1.13 -6.40 -8.19
CA GLY A 24 0.84 -7.67 -7.54
C GLY A 24 2.15 -8.23 -6.97
N CYS A 25 2.29 -8.20 -5.64
CA CYS A 25 3.38 -8.83 -4.92
C CYS A 25 3.32 -10.37 -5.10
N GLY A 26 3.85 -10.84 -6.23
CA GLY A 26 4.24 -12.23 -6.44
C GLY A 26 5.66 -12.45 -5.92
N LYS A 27 5.74 -13.02 -4.72
CA LYS A 27 6.90 -13.68 -4.08
C LYS A 27 8.15 -13.86 -4.98
N ALA A 28 9.18 -13.04 -4.73
CA ALA A 28 10.56 -13.36 -5.07
C ALA A 28 11.50 -12.68 -4.06
N GLU A 29 12.20 -13.51 -3.30
CA GLU A 29 13.23 -13.15 -2.33
C GLU A 29 14.48 -12.57 -3.03
N THR A 30 14.96 -11.40 -2.61
CA THR A 30 16.40 -11.02 -2.61
C THR A 30 16.65 -9.80 -1.72
N ASP A 31 17.67 -9.91 -0.86
CA ASP A 31 18.13 -8.95 0.16
C ASP A 31 18.62 -7.57 -0.35
N PRO A 32 18.56 -6.51 0.49
CA PRO A 32 19.12 -5.20 0.20
C PRO A 32 20.57 -5.07 0.71
N ALA A 33 21.42 -4.39 -0.06
CA ALA A 33 22.71 -3.91 0.41
C ALA A 33 22.82 -2.40 0.16
N GLU A 34 23.16 -1.69 1.25
CA GLU A 34 23.41 -0.26 1.38
C GLU A 34 24.36 0.34 0.35
N THR A 35 24.14 1.61 0.03
CA THR A 35 25.22 2.60 0.19
C THR A 35 24.64 3.96 0.59
N ALA A 36 24.85 4.35 1.85
CA ALA A 36 24.77 5.73 2.31
C ALA A 36 26.18 6.36 2.26
N GLN A 37 26.30 7.66 1.94
CA GLN A 37 26.44 8.71 2.95
C GLN A 37 27.02 10.04 2.39
N GLU A 38 26.30 11.12 2.74
CA GLU A 38 26.67 12.53 2.98
C GLU A 38 27.42 13.42 1.97
N SER A 39 26.76 14.56 1.69
CA SER A 39 27.37 15.88 1.89
C SER A 39 26.28 16.92 2.19
N ALA A 40 26.21 17.38 3.45
CA ALA A 40 25.42 18.52 3.85
C ALA A 40 26.10 19.84 3.45
N GLY A 41 25.31 20.77 2.89
CA GLY A 41 25.63 22.20 2.83
C GLY A 41 25.68 22.78 1.42
N GLU A 42 24.57 23.31 0.92
CA GLU A 42 24.35 24.76 0.76
C GLU A 42 22.90 24.97 0.31
N SER A 43 22.24 25.97 0.91
CA SER A 43 20.92 26.43 0.50
C SER A 43 20.98 26.92 -0.95
N ALA A 44 20.32 26.20 -1.85
CA ALA A 44 19.95 26.68 -3.17
C ALA A 44 18.41 26.65 -3.25
N ALA A 45 17.81 27.75 -2.79
CA ALA A 45 16.63 28.25 -3.48
C ALA A 45 17.09 28.75 -4.86
N GLU A 46 16.23 28.59 -5.87
CA GLU A 46 16.48 28.80 -7.31
C GLU A 46 17.13 27.61 -8.06
N GLU A 47 16.28 26.71 -8.54
CA GLU A 47 16.04 26.56 -9.98
C GLU A 47 14.66 25.91 -10.13
N GLY A 48 13.65 26.72 -10.41
CA GLY A 48 12.38 26.19 -10.90
C GLY A 48 12.67 25.40 -12.16
N THR A 49 12.25 24.14 -12.18
CA THR A 49 12.16 23.41 -13.43
C THR A 49 11.20 24.20 -14.32
N ASP A 50 11.75 24.89 -15.32
CA ASP A 50 11.04 25.39 -16.48
C ASP A 50 10.46 24.17 -17.23
N ALA A 51 9.42 23.57 -16.66
CA ALA A 51 8.50 22.72 -17.37
C ALA A 51 7.65 23.68 -18.21
N GLY A 52 8.24 24.21 -19.28
CA GLY A 52 7.49 24.96 -20.27
C GLY A 52 6.36 24.07 -20.75
N MET A 53 5.13 24.42 -20.39
CA MET A 53 3.93 23.71 -20.79
C MET A 53 3.93 23.62 -22.31
N GLU A 54 4.17 22.42 -22.84
CA GLU A 54 4.15 22.20 -24.28
C GLU A 54 2.78 22.62 -24.81
N ASP A 55 2.77 23.45 -25.86
CA ASP A 55 1.53 23.87 -26.52
C ASP A 55 1.07 22.75 -27.45
N TYR A 56 0.21 21.87 -26.93
CA TYR A 56 -0.34 20.71 -27.66
C TYR A 56 -1.43 21.09 -28.68
N GLY A 57 -1.77 22.38 -28.82
CA GLY A 57 -2.83 22.83 -29.73
C GLY A 57 -4.25 22.44 -29.29
N PRO A 58 -5.29 22.89 -30.02
CA PRO A 58 -6.69 22.74 -29.58
C PRO A 58 -7.22 21.31 -29.66
N GLU A 59 -6.72 20.47 -30.59
CA GLU A 59 -7.18 19.08 -30.75
C GLU A 59 -6.66 18.14 -29.65
N ALA A 60 -5.75 18.62 -28.79
CA ALA A 60 -5.31 17.90 -27.60
C ALA A 60 -6.32 17.95 -26.44
N TYR A 61 -7.25 18.90 -26.47
CA TYR A 61 -8.23 19.18 -25.42
C TYR A 61 -9.66 18.87 -25.90
N LEU A 62 -10.55 18.50 -24.98
CA LEU A 62 -11.97 18.24 -25.28
C LEU A 62 -12.66 19.41 -25.99
N SER A 63 -12.28 20.65 -25.65
CA SER A 63 -12.86 21.86 -26.25
C SER A 63 -12.61 21.99 -27.76
N GLY A 64 -11.61 21.29 -28.32
CA GLY A 64 -11.32 21.22 -29.75
C GLY A 64 -11.84 19.98 -30.45
N ILE A 65 -12.46 19.02 -29.74
CA ILE A 65 -12.83 17.71 -30.28
C ILE A 65 -14.35 17.61 -30.45
N THR A 66 -14.79 17.04 -31.57
CA THR A 66 -16.18 16.62 -31.77
C THR A 66 -16.35 15.18 -31.27
N VAL A 67 -16.73 15.01 -30.00
CA VAL A 67 -16.73 13.70 -29.33
C VAL A 67 -17.60 12.65 -30.01
N SER A 68 -18.68 13.04 -30.67
CA SER A 68 -19.56 12.12 -31.42
C SER A 68 -18.87 11.42 -32.59
N ASP A 69 -17.71 11.90 -33.04
CA ASP A 69 -16.91 11.24 -34.07
C ASP A 69 -16.14 10.03 -33.52
N TYR A 70 -15.89 10.01 -32.21
CA TYR A 70 -15.06 9.01 -31.52
C TYR A 70 -15.85 8.09 -30.61
N VAL A 71 -16.96 8.56 -30.05
CA VAL A 71 -17.78 7.81 -29.08
C VAL A 71 -19.22 7.73 -29.56
N THR A 72 -19.74 6.51 -29.61
CA THR A 72 -21.20 6.27 -29.60
C THR A 72 -21.56 5.57 -28.31
N LEU A 73 -22.25 6.27 -27.40
CA LEU A 73 -22.67 5.71 -26.11
C LEU A 73 -23.64 4.55 -26.28
N GLY A 74 -23.44 3.52 -25.44
CA GLY A 74 -24.40 2.45 -25.20
C GLY A 74 -25.27 2.73 -23.99
N GLU A 75 -25.51 1.69 -23.19
CA GLU A 75 -26.16 1.81 -21.87
C GLU A 75 -25.14 2.30 -20.84
N TYR A 76 -25.41 3.46 -20.22
CA TYR A 76 -24.56 4.05 -19.18
C TYR A 76 -25.32 4.41 -17.89
N LYS A 77 -26.65 4.31 -17.90
CA LYS A 77 -27.51 4.46 -16.72
C LYS A 77 -28.05 3.10 -16.32
N GLY A 78 -28.14 2.83 -15.03
CA GLY A 78 -28.61 1.55 -14.49
C GLY A 78 -27.62 0.40 -14.75
N VAL A 79 -26.36 0.72 -15.06
CA VAL A 79 -25.32 -0.30 -15.22
C VAL A 79 -25.17 -1.06 -13.91
N LYS A 80 -25.13 -2.38 -13.99
CA LYS A 80 -25.03 -3.24 -12.81
C LYS A 80 -23.60 -3.71 -12.65
N VAL A 81 -23.00 -3.39 -11.51
CA VAL A 81 -21.63 -3.80 -11.15
C VAL A 81 -21.64 -4.51 -9.81
N SER A 82 -20.64 -5.34 -9.59
CA SER A 82 -20.43 -6.02 -8.31
C SER A 82 -19.04 -5.66 -7.79
N VAL A 83 -18.98 -5.23 -6.54
CA VAL A 83 -17.76 -4.80 -5.85
C VAL A 83 -17.72 -5.44 -4.47
N ASP A 84 -16.52 -5.60 -3.91
CA ASP A 84 -16.38 -6.21 -2.60
C ASP A 84 -16.91 -5.26 -1.52
N ALA A 85 -17.75 -5.76 -0.62
CA ALA A 85 -18.37 -4.95 0.41
C ALA A 85 -17.32 -4.32 1.34
N ALA A 86 -17.50 -3.05 1.70
CA ALA A 86 -16.70 -2.40 2.73
C ALA A 86 -16.97 -3.03 4.10
N VAL A 87 -16.05 -3.89 4.54
CA VAL A 87 -16.17 -4.64 5.81
C VAL A 87 -14.85 -4.55 6.59
N VAL A 88 -14.97 -4.31 7.88
CA VAL A 88 -13.89 -4.49 8.86
C VAL A 88 -14.24 -5.68 9.74
N THR A 89 -13.49 -6.77 9.59
CA THR A 89 -13.64 -7.95 10.44
C THR A 89 -12.95 -7.75 11.78
N ASP A 90 -13.37 -8.49 12.81
CA ASP A 90 -12.69 -8.49 14.10
C ASP A 90 -11.20 -8.88 13.97
N GLU A 91 -10.88 -9.81 13.07
CA GLU A 91 -9.50 -10.23 12.79
C GLU A 91 -8.67 -9.11 12.16
N TYR A 92 -9.25 -8.30 11.26
CA TYR A 92 -8.55 -7.16 10.69
C TYR A 92 -8.30 -6.08 11.75
N LEU A 93 -9.31 -5.80 12.57
CA LEU A 93 -9.19 -4.87 13.69
C LEU A 93 -8.13 -5.32 14.70
N ASP A 94 -8.12 -6.59 15.08
CA ASP A 94 -7.12 -7.15 15.99
C ASP A 94 -5.72 -7.10 15.38
N SER A 95 -5.56 -7.42 14.10
CA SER A 95 -4.28 -7.33 13.40
C SER A 95 -3.75 -5.89 13.35
N TYR A 96 -4.62 -4.90 13.14
CA TYR A 96 -4.24 -3.49 13.18
C TYR A 96 -3.79 -3.06 14.58
N ILE A 97 -4.49 -3.50 15.62
CA ILE A 97 -4.13 -3.20 17.01
C ILE A 97 -2.79 -3.87 17.37
N ASP A 98 -2.58 -5.11 16.96
CA ASP A 98 -1.32 -5.83 17.16
C ASP A 98 -0.16 -5.12 16.44
N TYR A 99 -0.38 -4.62 15.22
CA TYR A 99 0.59 -3.79 14.52
C TYR A 99 0.93 -2.51 15.30
N VAL A 100 -0.07 -1.85 15.89
CA VAL A 100 0.17 -0.66 16.72
C VAL A 100 0.96 -1.00 17.99
N LEU A 101 0.67 -2.12 18.65
CA LEU A 101 1.43 -2.57 19.81
C LEU A 101 2.88 -2.90 19.44
N GLN A 102 3.10 -3.59 18.32
CA GLN A 102 4.44 -3.90 17.79
C GLN A 102 5.22 -2.64 17.40
N SER A 103 4.53 -1.64 16.85
CA SER A 103 5.15 -0.35 16.50
C SER A 103 5.50 0.50 17.73
N ASN A 104 5.02 0.12 18.92
CA ASN A 104 5.21 0.83 20.19
C ASN A 104 5.85 -0.07 21.27
N MET A 105 6.79 -0.94 20.88
CA MET A 105 7.52 -1.78 21.83
C MET A 105 8.18 -0.94 22.94
N LEU A 106 8.13 -1.46 24.16
CA LEU A 106 8.72 -0.81 25.33
C LEU A 106 10.16 -1.29 25.50
N THR A 107 11.12 -0.40 25.27
CA THR A 107 12.53 -0.67 25.54
C THR A 107 12.85 -0.38 27.01
N THR A 108 13.22 -1.42 27.76
CA THR A 108 13.62 -1.30 29.18
C THR A 108 15.10 -1.64 29.35
N GLN A 109 15.85 -0.75 30.00
CA GLN A 109 17.25 -1.01 30.31
C GLN A 109 17.39 -2.10 31.38
N VAL A 110 18.25 -3.07 31.12
CA VAL A 110 18.61 -4.16 32.02
C VAL A 110 19.93 -3.82 32.71
N THR A 111 19.95 -3.82 34.05
CA THR A 111 21.13 -3.41 34.84
C THR A 111 21.51 -4.38 35.95
N ASP A 112 20.72 -5.43 36.15
CA ASP A 112 20.82 -6.35 37.28
C ASP A 112 21.22 -7.79 36.89
N ARG A 113 21.44 -8.04 35.60
CA ARG A 113 21.87 -9.34 35.07
C ARG A 113 22.77 -9.18 33.84
N PRO A 114 23.61 -10.19 33.53
CA PRO A 114 24.37 -10.21 32.28
C PRO A 114 23.49 -10.46 31.05
N VAL A 115 24.08 -10.28 29.86
CA VAL A 115 23.49 -10.50 28.54
C VAL A 115 22.92 -11.91 28.40
N GLN A 116 21.72 -12.01 27.83
CA GLN A 116 20.99 -13.24 27.52
C GLN A 116 20.43 -13.19 26.09
N GLU A 117 19.99 -14.33 25.59
CA GLU A 117 19.26 -14.43 24.31
C GLU A 117 17.97 -13.58 24.38
N GLY A 118 17.70 -12.81 23.32
CA GLY A 118 16.59 -11.86 23.24
C GLY A 118 16.88 -10.45 23.79
N ASP A 119 18.05 -10.19 24.39
CA ASP A 119 18.45 -8.83 24.75
C ASP A 119 18.91 -8.03 23.52
N ILE A 120 18.68 -6.72 23.56
CA ILE A 120 19.34 -5.75 22.68
C ILE A 120 20.52 -5.18 23.44
N VAL A 121 21.72 -5.36 22.89
CA VAL A 121 22.97 -4.86 23.48
C VAL A 121 23.53 -3.73 22.62
N ASN A 122 23.85 -2.60 23.24
CA ASN A 122 24.62 -1.56 22.59
C ASN A 122 26.10 -1.93 22.72
N ILE A 123 26.80 -2.05 21.60
CA ILE A 123 28.20 -2.52 21.56
C ILE A 123 29.12 -1.60 20.76
N ASP A 124 30.38 -1.58 21.19
CA ASP A 124 31.50 -1.14 20.39
C ASP A 124 32.33 -2.37 20.03
N TYR A 125 32.73 -2.55 18.78
CA TYR A 125 33.58 -3.67 18.38
C TYR A 125 34.69 -3.28 17.41
N GLU A 126 35.82 -3.97 17.51
CA GLU A 126 36.93 -3.91 16.56
C GLU A 126 37.38 -5.33 16.19
N GLY A 127 37.19 -5.69 14.93
CA GLY A 127 37.54 -6.98 14.33
C GLY A 127 38.94 -6.98 13.73
N LYS A 128 39.70 -8.05 13.99
CA LYS A 128 41.05 -8.25 13.45
C LYS A 128 41.21 -9.65 12.87
N ILE A 129 41.86 -9.73 11.71
CA ILE A 129 42.33 -10.98 11.09
C ILE A 129 43.87 -10.95 11.14
N ASP A 130 44.48 -12.00 11.68
CA ASP A 130 45.95 -12.07 11.89
C ASP A 130 46.52 -10.84 12.64
N GLY A 131 45.72 -10.22 13.52
CA GLY A 131 46.09 -9.04 14.29
C GLY A 131 46.01 -7.70 13.55
N VAL A 132 45.50 -7.68 12.31
CA VAL A 132 45.28 -6.47 11.50
C VAL A 132 43.78 -6.20 11.38
N ALA A 133 43.36 -4.96 11.65
CA ALA A 133 41.98 -4.55 11.46
C ALA A 133 41.60 -4.58 9.97
N PHE A 134 40.38 -4.96 9.66
CA PHE A 134 39.86 -5.02 8.30
C PHE A 134 38.69 -4.06 8.11
N ASP A 135 38.43 -3.69 6.86
CA ASP A 135 37.37 -2.75 6.52
C ASP A 135 35.98 -3.35 6.79
N GLY A 136 35.08 -2.55 7.37
CA GLY A 136 33.79 -3.04 7.88
C GLY A 136 33.87 -3.85 9.18
N GLY A 137 35.06 -4.02 9.77
CA GLY A 137 35.25 -4.77 11.02
C GLY A 137 35.07 -3.96 12.31
N THR A 138 34.72 -2.68 12.24
CA THR A 138 34.69 -1.78 13.41
C THR A 138 33.44 -0.91 13.42
N ALA A 139 32.75 -0.88 14.55
CA ALA A 139 31.64 0.03 14.81
C ALA A 139 31.62 0.49 16.27
N GLN A 140 30.95 1.62 16.54
CA GLN A 140 30.70 2.14 17.89
C GLN A 140 29.21 2.45 18.04
N GLY A 141 28.67 2.16 19.23
CA GLY A 141 27.28 2.42 19.59
C GLY A 141 26.26 1.62 18.77
N TYR A 142 26.64 0.43 18.28
CA TYR A 142 25.76 -0.40 17.47
C TYR A 142 24.79 -1.20 18.36
N ASP A 143 23.49 -1.13 18.09
CA ASP A 143 22.49 -1.94 18.80
C ASP A 143 22.31 -3.30 18.12
N LEU A 144 22.61 -4.37 18.85
CA LEU A 144 22.54 -5.75 18.38
C LEU A 144 21.52 -6.55 19.21
N ALA A 145 20.50 -7.10 18.55
CA ALA A 145 19.62 -8.09 19.15
C ALA A 145 20.31 -9.47 19.20
N ILE A 146 20.52 -9.99 20.39
CA ILE A 146 21.16 -11.30 20.63
C ILE A 146 20.18 -12.41 20.27
N GLY A 147 20.60 -13.29 19.36
CA GLY A 147 19.79 -14.35 18.76
C GLY A 147 19.13 -13.94 17.44
N SER A 148 19.45 -12.77 16.88
CA SER A 148 18.90 -12.30 15.61
C SER A 148 19.52 -13.00 14.40
N GLY A 149 20.77 -13.49 14.53
CA GLY A 149 21.53 -14.04 13.41
C GLY A 149 21.96 -12.97 12.40
N SER A 150 21.93 -11.69 12.80
CA SER A 150 22.35 -10.58 11.96
C SER A 150 23.88 -10.49 11.86
N PHE A 151 24.59 -11.09 12.83
CA PHE A 151 26.05 -11.19 12.85
C PHE A 151 26.53 -12.61 12.52
N ILE A 152 27.83 -12.74 12.27
CA ILE A 152 28.47 -14.03 11.98
C ILE A 152 28.23 -15.01 13.12
N ASP A 153 27.93 -16.26 12.78
CA ASP A 153 27.75 -17.35 13.73
C ASP A 153 28.85 -17.37 14.81
N GLY A 154 28.42 -17.47 16.07
CA GLY A 154 29.29 -17.43 17.25
C GLY A 154 29.65 -16.03 17.76
N PHE A 155 29.36 -14.96 17.01
CA PHE A 155 29.53 -13.59 17.50
C PHE A 155 28.56 -13.29 18.64
N GLU A 156 27.26 -13.46 18.40
CA GLU A 156 26.19 -13.19 19.38
C GLU A 156 26.31 -14.10 20.62
N ASP A 157 26.56 -15.39 20.41
CA ASP A 157 26.80 -16.37 21.49
C ASP A 157 27.98 -15.97 22.38
N GLY A 158 29.03 -15.38 21.78
CA GLY A 158 30.21 -14.89 22.49
C GLY A 158 29.92 -13.73 23.43
N LEU A 159 28.79 -13.02 23.27
CA LEU A 159 28.36 -11.92 24.12
C LEU A 159 27.45 -12.36 25.26
N ILE A 160 26.84 -13.55 25.18
CA ILE A 160 26.01 -14.09 26.26
C ILE A 160 26.86 -14.19 27.54
N GLY A 161 26.27 -13.76 28.66
CA GLY A 161 26.93 -13.71 29.96
C GLY A 161 27.81 -12.47 30.18
N ALA A 162 27.87 -11.50 29.26
CA ALA A 162 28.56 -10.22 29.49
C ALA A 162 27.86 -9.31 30.48
N GLU A 163 28.64 -8.67 31.34
CA GLU A 163 28.14 -7.55 32.15
C GLU A 163 28.25 -6.23 31.38
N THR A 164 27.38 -5.28 31.71
CA THR A 164 27.47 -3.90 31.19
C THR A 164 28.83 -3.29 31.55
N GLY A 165 29.50 -2.73 30.55
CA GLY A 165 30.85 -2.17 30.64
C GLY A 165 31.98 -3.19 30.47
N GLU A 166 31.66 -4.48 30.27
CA GLU A 166 32.65 -5.51 30.03
C GLU A 166 33.19 -5.45 28.60
N THR A 167 34.52 -5.56 28.46
CA THR A 167 35.19 -5.77 27.18
C THR A 167 35.70 -7.22 27.10
N ARG A 168 35.40 -7.91 26.01
CA ARG A 168 35.82 -9.29 25.75
C ARG A 168 36.28 -9.49 24.31
N ASP A 169 37.12 -10.49 24.11
CA ASP A 169 37.52 -10.95 22.78
C ASP A 169 36.62 -12.12 22.35
N VAL A 170 35.94 -11.96 21.23
CA VAL A 170 35.07 -12.97 20.60
C VAL A 170 35.75 -13.48 19.33
N ALA A 171 36.07 -14.77 19.32
CA ALA A 171 36.68 -15.41 18.15
C ALA A 171 35.61 -16.06 17.29
N VAL A 172 35.58 -15.72 16.00
CA VAL A 172 34.63 -16.25 15.02
C VAL A 172 35.37 -16.67 13.75
N THR A 173 34.72 -17.52 12.96
CA THR A 173 35.20 -17.92 11.64
C THR A 173 34.18 -17.43 10.62
N PHE A 174 34.61 -16.64 9.65
CA PHE A 174 33.74 -16.20 8.56
C PHE A 174 33.30 -17.40 7.70
N PRO A 175 32.03 -17.47 7.27
CA PRO A 175 31.57 -18.48 6.31
C PRO A 175 32.42 -18.49 5.02
N GLU A 176 32.51 -19.64 4.36
CA GLU A 176 33.25 -19.77 3.09
C GLU A 176 32.61 -18.97 1.94
N ASP A 177 31.32 -18.71 2.02
CA ASP A 177 30.47 -18.03 1.05
C ASP A 177 30.15 -16.56 1.43
N TYR A 178 30.88 -15.99 2.39
CA TYR A 178 30.65 -14.62 2.85
C TYR A 178 30.84 -13.58 1.73
N HIS A 179 29.96 -12.58 1.65
CA HIS A 179 29.96 -11.56 0.60
C HIS A 179 31.29 -10.79 0.44
N GLY A 180 32.09 -10.70 1.51
CA GLY A 180 33.45 -10.17 1.49
C GLY A 180 34.50 -11.22 1.13
N THR A 181 34.89 -11.31 -0.15
CA THR A 181 35.90 -12.31 -0.61
C THR A 181 37.25 -12.24 0.13
N ASP A 182 37.58 -11.09 0.71
CA ASP A 182 38.83 -10.88 1.45
C ASP A 182 38.78 -11.41 2.90
N VAL A 183 37.60 -11.69 3.45
CA VAL A 183 37.41 -12.21 4.82
C VAL A 183 36.81 -13.62 4.85
N ALA A 184 36.20 -14.07 3.76
CA ALA A 184 35.55 -15.39 3.65
C ALA A 184 36.48 -16.54 4.08
N GLY A 185 35.96 -17.43 4.93
CA GLY A 185 36.68 -18.59 5.46
C GLY A 185 37.83 -18.29 6.43
N LYS A 186 38.05 -17.03 6.83
CA LYS A 186 39.13 -16.64 7.76
C LYS A 186 38.66 -16.60 9.20
N ASP A 187 39.58 -16.87 10.11
CA ASP A 187 39.38 -16.65 11.54
C ASP A 187 39.63 -15.17 11.88
N ALA A 188 38.72 -14.60 12.68
CA ALA A 188 38.83 -13.24 13.19
C ALA A 188 38.58 -13.19 14.69
N VAL A 189 39.20 -12.20 15.33
CA VAL A 189 38.95 -11.88 16.73
C VAL A 189 38.38 -10.47 16.80
N PHE A 190 37.19 -10.36 17.38
CA PHE A 190 36.53 -9.11 17.67
C PHE A 190 36.70 -8.75 19.14
N THR A 191 37.34 -7.61 19.41
CA THR A 191 37.31 -7.03 20.75
C THR A 191 36.00 -6.24 20.87
N VAL A 192 35.06 -6.72 21.68
CA VAL A 192 33.72 -6.17 21.84
C VAL A 192 33.54 -5.61 23.25
N THR A 193 33.01 -4.40 23.37
CA THR A 193 32.60 -3.78 24.63
C THR A 193 31.09 -3.66 24.67
N VAL A 194 30.46 -4.15 25.74
CA VAL A 194 29.01 -4.01 25.96
C VAL A 194 28.76 -2.69 26.71
N ASN A 195 28.17 -1.72 26.04
CA ASN A 195 27.89 -0.39 26.60
C ASN A 195 26.60 -0.38 27.44
N SER A 196 25.55 -1.04 26.97
CA SER A 196 24.28 -1.20 27.69
C SER A 196 23.53 -2.44 27.23
N ILE A 197 22.64 -2.93 28.09
CA ILE A 197 21.73 -4.03 27.81
C ILE A 197 20.31 -3.50 27.97
N SER A 198 19.44 -3.82 27.04
CA SER A 198 18.02 -3.52 27.07
C SER A 198 17.21 -4.72 26.58
N VAL A 199 15.93 -4.74 26.92
CA VAL A 199 14.97 -5.71 26.39
C VAL A 199 13.78 -4.95 25.84
N GLU A 200 13.27 -5.39 24.70
CA GLU A 200 12.00 -4.92 24.18
C GLU A 200 10.88 -5.85 24.62
N THR A 201 9.82 -5.26 25.16
CA THR A 201 8.61 -5.99 25.55
C THR A 201 7.42 -5.40 24.83
N LEU A 202 6.58 -6.27 24.26
CA LEU A 202 5.31 -5.86 23.68
C LEU A 202 4.44 -5.25 24.79
N PRO A 203 3.96 -4.00 24.64
CA PRO A 203 3.01 -3.43 25.59
C PRO A 203 1.69 -4.21 25.60
N GLU A 204 0.99 -4.17 26.73
CA GLU A 204 -0.40 -4.62 26.78
C GLU A 204 -1.33 -3.47 26.37
N LEU A 205 -2.39 -3.80 25.62
CA LEU A 205 -3.44 -2.85 25.29
C LEU A 205 -4.22 -2.49 26.57
N THR A 206 -3.88 -1.36 27.16
CA THR A 206 -4.46 -0.82 28.40
C THR A 206 -4.87 0.62 28.21
N ASP A 207 -5.75 1.15 29.07
CA ASP A 207 -6.18 2.56 29.02
C ASP A 207 -4.98 3.53 29.13
N GLU A 208 -3.93 3.17 29.89
CA GLU A 208 -2.69 3.96 30.00
C GLU A 208 -1.91 3.98 28.68
N PHE A 209 -1.79 2.84 28.01
CA PHE A 209 -1.18 2.76 26.68
C PHE A 209 -1.95 3.62 25.67
N VAL A 210 -3.28 3.49 25.65
CA VAL A 210 -4.17 4.25 24.75
C VAL A 210 -4.02 5.76 24.95
N GLN A 211 -4.02 6.23 26.21
CA GLN A 211 -3.79 7.65 26.51
C GLN A 211 -2.42 8.12 26.02
N GLY A 212 -1.41 7.25 26.06
CA GLY A 212 -0.06 7.51 25.53
C GLY A 212 -0.01 7.73 24.02
N LEU A 213 -0.94 7.15 23.25
CA LEU A 213 -1.00 7.31 21.79
C LEU A 213 -1.42 8.73 21.37
N GLY A 214 -2.12 9.47 22.23
CA GLY A 214 -2.52 10.85 21.94
C GLY A 214 -3.55 10.99 20.81
N VAL A 215 -4.26 9.92 20.44
CA VAL A 215 -5.26 9.88 19.35
C VAL A 215 -6.66 10.38 19.75
N GLY A 216 -6.83 10.82 20.99
CA GLY A 216 -8.11 11.33 21.51
C GLY A 216 -9.04 10.27 22.11
N ALA A 217 -8.60 9.00 22.18
CA ALA A 217 -9.24 7.96 22.97
C ALA A 217 -8.66 7.91 24.39
N GLU A 218 -9.49 7.69 25.41
CA GLU A 218 -9.06 7.58 26.82
C GLU A 218 -9.08 6.15 27.35
N THR A 219 -9.86 5.27 26.71
CA THR A 219 -10.04 3.86 27.10
C THR A 219 -9.79 2.90 25.93
N VAL A 220 -9.50 1.63 26.25
CA VAL A 220 -9.34 0.58 25.23
C VAL A 220 -10.56 0.46 24.33
N GLU A 221 -11.77 0.54 24.89
CA GLU A 221 -13.01 0.47 24.11
C GLU A 221 -13.13 1.62 23.11
N GLU A 222 -12.86 2.86 23.56
CA GLU A 222 -12.86 4.02 22.68
C GLU A 222 -11.79 3.91 21.59
N TYR A 223 -10.63 3.34 21.91
CA TYR A 223 -9.57 3.12 20.94
C TYR A 223 -9.95 2.05 19.90
N ARG A 224 -10.59 0.96 20.32
CA ARG A 224 -11.08 -0.07 19.39
C ARG A 224 -12.14 0.50 18.44
N GLN A 225 -13.03 1.35 18.93
CA GLN A 225 -14.00 2.04 18.06
C GLN A 225 -13.30 3.03 17.13
N TYR A 226 -12.34 3.80 17.62
CA TYR A 226 -11.55 4.72 16.79
C TYR A 226 -10.82 3.97 15.66
N ALA A 227 -10.17 2.85 15.99
CA ALA A 227 -9.49 2.00 15.01
C ALA A 227 -10.48 1.39 14.02
N TYR A 228 -11.64 0.91 14.48
CA TYR A 228 -12.69 0.41 13.61
C TYR A 228 -13.17 1.49 12.63
N ASP A 229 -13.46 2.70 13.12
CA ASP A 229 -13.96 3.80 12.29
C ASP A 229 -12.91 4.22 11.24
N LEU A 230 -11.62 4.25 11.62
CA LEU A 230 -10.51 4.52 10.70
C LEU A 230 -10.42 3.46 9.59
N LEU A 231 -10.43 2.18 9.97
CA LEU A 231 -10.38 1.08 9.00
C LEU A 231 -11.63 1.05 8.13
N MET A 232 -12.79 1.39 8.67
CA MET A 232 -14.05 1.41 7.92
C MET A 232 -14.07 2.57 6.91
N GLU A 233 -13.51 3.73 7.27
CA GLU A 233 -13.33 4.85 6.35
C GLU A 233 -12.41 4.47 5.18
N GLU A 234 -11.30 3.77 5.47
CA GLU A 234 -10.40 3.23 4.44
C GLU A 234 -11.11 2.21 3.54
N GLN A 235 -11.81 1.22 4.12
CA GLN A 235 -12.55 0.21 3.37
C GLN A 235 -13.66 0.82 2.51
N GLN A 236 -14.34 1.86 2.99
CA GLN A 236 -15.35 2.57 2.22
C GLN A 236 -14.72 3.35 1.07
N ALA A 237 -13.57 3.99 1.29
CA ALA A 237 -12.85 4.68 0.22
C ALA A 237 -12.37 3.72 -0.88
N ASN A 238 -11.88 2.54 -0.50
CA ASN A 238 -11.48 1.49 -1.44
C ASN A 238 -12.69 0.97 -2.23
N HIS A 239 -13.79 0.66 -1.54
CA HIS A 239 -15.05 0.25 -2.17
C HIS A 239 -15.56 1.29 -3.17
N ASP A 240 -15.59 2.58 -2.79
CA ASP A 240 -16.07 3.66 -3.65
C ASP A 240 -15.18 3.77 -4.91
N ALA A 241 -13.85 3.68 -4.77
CA ALA A 241 -12.93 3.69 -5.90
C ALA A 241 -13.10 2.46 -6.83
N GLU A 242 -13.30 1.26 -6.27
CA GLU A 242 -13.59 0.06 -7.06
C GLU A 242 -14.90 0.18 -7.83
N ALA A 243 -15.93 0.76 -7.19
CA ALA A 243 -17.21 1.01 -7.84
C ALA A 243 -17.09 2.01 -8.98
N GLU A 244 -16.33 3.08 -8.81
CA GLU A 244 -16.06 4.06 -9.87
C GLU A 244 -15.41 3.42 -11.09
N VAL A 245 -14.35 2.64 -10.85
CA VAL A 245 -13.64 1.92 -11.91
C VAL A 245 -14.58 0.93 -12.61
N ALA A 246 -15.28 0.09 -11.85
CA ALA A 246 -16.18 -0.92 -12.41
C ALA A 246 -17.33 -0.31 -13.22
N VAL A 247 -17.90 0.80 -12.74
CA VAL A 247 -18.98 1.53 -13.43
C VAL A 247 -18.44 2.14 -14.72
N LEU A 248 -17.31 2.85 -14.67
CA LEU A 248 -16.72 3.47 -15.86
C LEU A 248 -16.34 2.41 -16.91
N GLU A 249 -15.69 1.32 -16.50
CA GLU A 249 -15.35 0.21 -17.38
C GLU A 249 -16.61 -0.39 -18.04
N THR A 250 -17.68 -0.60 -17.27
CA THR A 250 -18.95 -1.12 -17.81
C THR A 250 -19.56 -0.16 -18.83
N VAL A 251 -19.55 1.15 -18.54
CA VAL A 251 -20.00 2.20 -19.47
C VAL A 251 -19.18 2.18 -20.76
N MET A 252 -17.86 2.11 -20.66
CA MET A 252 -16.96 2.05 -21.82
C MET A 252 -17.16 0.79 -22.64
N ASN A 253 -17.32 -0.37 -22.00
CA ASN A 253 -17.58 -1.66 -22.65
C ASN A 253 -18.91 -1.66 -23.43
N ASN A 254 -19.89 -0.89 -22.96
CA ASN A 254 -21.17 -0.73 -23.63
C ASN A 254 -21.10 0.27 -24.81
N ALA A 255 -20.11 1.16 -24.81
CA ALA A 255 -19.91 2.16 -25.85
C ALA A 255 -19.18 1.57 -27.08
N LYS A 256 -19.33 2.24 -28.22
CA LYS A 256 -18.47 2.02 -29.38
C LYS A 256 -17.44 3.14 -29.42
N LEU A 257 -16.17 2.76 -29.24
CA LEU A 257 -15.04 3.67 -29.19
C LEU A 257 -14.24 3.59 -30.50
N GLN A 258 -13.75 4.73 -30.96
CA GLN A 258 -12.69 4.86 -31.97
C GLN A 258 -11.43 5.41 -31.30
N ASP A 259 -10.31 5.34 -32.00
CA ASP A 259 -9.06 5.93 -31.50
C ASP A 259 -9.18 7.45 -31.37
N PRO A 260 -8.83 8.05 -30.20
CA PRO A 260 -8.85 9.50 -30.00
C PRO A 260 -7.89 10.23 -30.96
N PRO A 261 -7.98 11.56 -31.07
CA PRO A 261 -6.96 12.36 -31.76
C PRO A 261 -5.56 12.09 -31.22
N GLU A 262 -4.58 11.98 -32.13
CA GLU A 262 -3.17 11.72 -31.78
C GLU A 262 -2.64 12.79 -30.82
N ASP A 263 -2.93 14.08 -31.08
CA ASP A 263 -2.55 15.22 -30.23
C ASP A 263 -3.05 15.07 -28.77
N MET A 264 -4.25 14.51 -28.57
CA MET A 264 -4.78 14.25 -27.22
C MET A 264 -4.01 13.12 -26.53
N THR A 265 -3.75 12.03 -27.25
CA THR A 265 -2.99 10.90 -26.69
C THR A 265 -1.53 11.29 -26.40
N ASP A 266 -0.92 12.12 -27.24
CA ASP A 266 0.43 12.62 -27.06
C ASP A 266 0.53 13.56 -25.85
N ARG A 267 -0.47 14.41 -25.61
CA ARG A 267 -0.55 15.24 -24.39
C ARG A 267 -0.53 14.40 -23.12
N TYR A 268 -1.34 13.33 -23.08
CA TYR A 268 -1.34 12.42 -21.94
C TYR A 268 -0.04 11.67 -21.78
N TYR A 269 0.50 11.16 -22.89
CA TYR A 269 1.78 10.48 -22.90
C TYR A 269 2.91 11.38 -22.37
N GLY A 270 3.00 12.63 -22.85
CA GLY A 270 3.97 13.62 -22.38
C GLY A 270 3.87 13.82 -20.87
N ARG A 271 2.65 14.03 -20.35
CA ARG A 271 2.42 14.19 -18.90
C ARG A 271 2.85 12.97 -18.09
N LEU A 272 2.56 11.75 -18.55
CA LEU A 272 2.98 10.52 -17.88
C LEU A 272 4.50 10.39 -17.86
N ILE A 273 5.15 10.65 -18.99
CA ILE A 273 6.60 10.58 -19.13
C ILE A 273 7.31 11.64 -18.30
N ASP A 274 6.80 12.87 -18.25
CA ASP A 274 7.35 13.95 -17.41
C ASP A 274 7.29 13.58 -15.93
N ASN A 275 6.17 13.00 -15.48
CA ASN A 275 6.01 12.53 -14.11
C ASN A 275 7.00 11.39 -13.80
N MET A 276 7.11 10.41 -14.69
CA MET A 276 8.06 9.30 -14.53
C MET A 276 9.51 9.77 -14.56
N ASN A 277 9.86 10.74 -15.43
CA ASN A 277 11.19 11.34 -15.48
C ASN A 277 11.55 12.08 -14.19
N TYR A 278 10.58 12.79 -13.59
CA TYR A 278 10.76 13.46 -12.31
C TYR A 278 11.15 12.46 -11.22
N TYR A 279 10.40 11.35 -11.09
CA TYR A 279 10.72 10.31 -10.11
C TYR A 279 12.03 9.58 -10.44
N ALA A 280 12.27 9.23 -11.70
CA ALA A 280 13.51 8.62 -12.13
C ALA A 280 14.73 9.46 -11.71
N SER A 281 14.65 10.78 -11.94
CA SER A 281 15.69 11.73 -11.56
C SER A 281 15.92 11.79 -10.04
N MET A 282 14.85 11.72 -9.25
CA MET A 282 14.93 11.71 -7.78
C MET A 282 15.70 10.49 -7.25
N TYR A 283 15.58 9.35 -7.92
CA TYR A 283 16.30 8.12 -7.59
C TYR A 283 17.64 7.94 -8.34
N GLY A 284 18.04 8.93 -9.16
CA GLY A 284 19.28 8.87 -9.94
C GLY A 284 19.28 7.88 -11.10
N TYR A 285 18.09 7.49 -11.58
CA TYR A 285 17.90 6.63 -12.74
C TYR A 285 17.55 7.45 -13.99
N ASP A 286 17.91 6.94 -15.17
CA ASP A 286 17.28 7.36 -16.42
C ASP A 286 15.88 6.71 -16.57
N LEU A 287 15.07 7.24 -17.47
CA LEU A 287 13.70 6.77 -17.68
C LEU A 287 13.64 5.30 -18.09
N GLU A 288 14.52 4.85 -18.99
CA GLU A 288 14.52 3.47 -19.47
C GLU A 288 14.76 2.49 -18.31
N THR A 289 15.75 2.79 -17.48
CA THR A 289 16.07 2.04 -16.26
C THR A 289 14.90 2.07 -15.28
N PHE A 290 14.32 3.26 -15.05
CA PHE A 290 13.18 3.41 -14.14
C PHE A 290 11.97 2.59 -14.60
N LEU A 291 11.61 2.65 -15.88
CA LEU A 291 10.51 1.86 -16.45
C LEU A 291 10.79 0.36 -16.30
N SER A 292 12.02 -0.08 -16.61
CA SER A 292 12.38 -1.50 -16.48
C SER A 292 12.34 -1.99 -15.04
N LEU A 293 12.78 -1.19 -14.06
CA LEU A 293 12.73 -1.55 -12.64
C LEU A 293 11.29 -1.65 -12.14
N ASN A 294 10.40 -0.84 -12.67
CA ASN A 294 8.96 -0.87 -12.37
C ASN A 294 8.19 -1.89 -13.23
N GLY A 295 8.87 -2.71 -14.03
CA GLY A 295 8.25 -3.76 -14.84
C GLY A 295 7.36 -3.24 -15.97
N THR A 296 7.60 -2.02 -16.45
CA THR A 296 6.84 -1.36 -17.52
C THR A 296 7.72 -1.05 -18.75
N SER A 297 7.10 -0.50 -19.79
CA SER A 297 7.76 -0.09 -21.03
C SER A 297 7.13 1.19 -21.57
N GLU A 298 7.87 1.90 -22.44
CA GLU A 298 7.33 3.08 -23.13
C GLU A 298 6.06 2.77 -23.93
N GLU A 299 5.98 1.57 -24.53
CA GLU A 299 4.80 1.11 -25.27
C GLU A 299 3.58 0.97 -24.35
N ALA A 300 3.76 0.40 -23.16
CA ALA A 300 2.71 0.30 -22.15
C ALA A 300 2.25 1.69 -21.67
N VAL A 301 3.17 2.64 -21.50
CA VAL A 301 2.83 4.04 -21.14
C VAL A 301 2.01 4.71 -22.25
N ARG A 302 2.36 4.49 -23.53
CA ARG A 302 1.54 4.97 -24.66
C ARG A 302 0.16 4.34 -24.70
N GLU A 303 0.05 3.05 -24.42
CA GLU A 303 -1.25 2.37 -24.32
C GLU A 303 -2.11 2.99 -23.22
N SER A 304 -1.54 3.19 -22.02
CA SER A 304 -2.24 3.85 -20.90
C SER A 304 -2.68 5.28 -21.24
N ALA A 305 -1.84 6.06 -21.94
CA ALA A 305 -2.22 7.39 -22.42
C ALA A 305 -3.41 7.36 -23.40
N GLY A 306 -3.43 6.37 -24.30
CA GLY A 306 -4.54 6.13 -25.21
C GLY A 306 -5.84 5.75 -24.51
N ASP A 307 -5.75 4.91 -23.47
CA ASP A 307 -6.91 4.50 -22.69
C ASP A 307 -7.45 5.63 -21.81
N ALA A 308 -6.58 6.43 -21.21
CA ALA A 308 -6.99 7.62 -20.47
C ALA A 308 -7.70 8.65 -21.39
N ALA A 309 -7.19 8.85 -22.61
CA ALA A 309 -7.86 9.68 -23.61
C ALA A 309 -9.25 9.13 -23.97
N LYS A 310 -9.38 7.80 -24.17
CA LYS A 310 -10.67 7.13 -24.44
C LYS A 310 -11.66 7.27 -23.28
N GLN A 311 -11.19 7.17 -22.04
CA GLN A 311 -11.99 7.40 -20.85
C GLN A 311 -12.53 8.84 -20.84
N LEU A 312 -11.67 9.84 -21.06
CA LEU A 312 -12.07 11.24 -21.04
C LEU A 312 -13.11 11.56 -22.11
N ILE A 313 -12.92 11.12 -23.36
CA ILE A 313 -13.91 11.36 -24.42
C ILE A 313 -15.24 10.63 -24.13
N THR A 314 -15.20 9.47 -23.47
CA THR A 314 -16.42 8.76 -23.08
C THR A 314 -17.18 9.54 -22.00
N MET A 315 -16.48 10.08 -21.01
CA MET A 315 -17.07 10.92 -19.99
C MET A 315 -17.63 12.23 -20.56
N GLN A 316 -16.93 12.87 -21.50
CA GLN A 316 -17.46 14.03 -22.23
C GLN A 316 -18.74 13.69 -23.01
N ALA A 317 -18.82 12.52 -23.64
CA ALA A 317 -20.02 12.10 -24.35
C ALA A 317 -21.22 11.96 -23.38
N VAL A 318 -20.99 11.43 -22.18
CA VAL A 318 -22.02 11.35 -21.13
C VAL A 318 -22.40 12.75 -20.67
N ALA A 319 -21.41 13.62 -20.46
CA ALA A 319 -21.64 15.01 -20.06
C ALA A 319 -22.53 15.76 -21.05
N GLU A 320 -22.26 15.64 -22.35
CA GLU A 320 -23.09 16.23 -23.41
C GLU A 320 -24.51 15.66 -23.46
N ALA A 321 -24.65 14.34 -23.25
CA ALA A 321 -25.96 13.69 -23.23
C ALA A 321 -26.84 14.16 -22.08
N GLU A 322 -26.22 14.53 -20.94
CA GLU A 322 -26.91 14.87 -19.70
C GLU A 322 -26.90 16.38 -19.38
N GLY A 323 -26.19 17.17 -20.17
CA GLY A 323 -26.02 18.61 -19.95
C GLY A 323 -25.18 18.92 -18.70
N ILE A 324 -24.19 18.07 -18.40
CA ILE A 324 -23.20 18.31 -17.35
C ILE A 324 -22.10 19.19 -17.95
N GLU A 325 -21.83 20.32 -17.31
CA GLU A 325 -20.82 21.28 -17.75
C GLU A 325 -20.04 21.80 -16.55
N VAL A 326 -18.80 22.23 -16.76
CA VAL A 326 -18.01 22.99 -15.78
C VAL A 326 -18.04 24.45 -16.22
N THR A 327 -18.72 25.28 -15.43
CA THR A 327 -18.82 26.71 -15.69
C THR A 327 -17.53 27.43 -15.31
N ASP A 328 -17.26 28.59 -15.92
CA ASP A 328 -16.10 29.42 -15.57
C ASP A 328 -16.11 29.82 -14.09
N GLY A 329 -17.29 30.07 -13.52
CA GLY A 329 -17.44 30.39 -12.09
C GLY A 329 -17.06 29.22 -11.18
N GLU A 330 -17.48 28.00 -11.50
CA GLU A 330 -17.07 26.81 -10.73
C GLU A 330 -15.56 26.59 -10.81
N LEU A 331 -14.98 26.77 -12.00
CA LEU A 331 -13.53 26.66 -12.21
C LEU A 331 -12.75 27.69 -11.37
N ASP A 332 -13.17 28.96 -11.41
CA ASP A 332 -12.52 30.02 -10.65
C ASP A 332 -12.63 29.79 -9.14
N GLU A 333 -13.82 29.39 -8.65
CA GLU A 333 -14.02 29.05 -7.24
C GLU A 333 -13.14 27.87 -6.77
N GLU A 334 -12.99 26.84 -7.61
CA GLU A 334 -12.16 25.68 -7.28
C GLU A 334 -10.67 26.05 -7.29
N ILE A 335 -10.19 26.87 -8.24
CA ILE A 335 -8.80 27.37 -8.26
C ILE A 335 -8.52 28.21 -7.00
N GLU A 336 -9.42 29.13 -6.65
CA GLU A 336 -9.29 29.96 -5.44
C GLU A 336 -9.24 29.11 -4.17
N ALA A 337 -10.08 28.07 -4.08
CA ALA A 337 -10.16 27.20 -2.90
C ALA A 337 -8.88 26.37 -2.68
N ASN A 338 -8.17 26.01 -3.75
CA ASN A 338 -7.03 25.08 -3.69
C ASN A 338 -5.65 25.78 -3.71
N ALA A 339 -5.56 27.05 -4.10
CA ALA A 339 -4.27 27.73 -4.28
C ALA A 339 -3.35 27.63 -3.05
N VAL A 340 -3.88 27.94 -1.86
CA VAL A 340 -3.10 27.92 -0.61
C VAL A 340 -2.72 26.50 -0.20
N SER A 341 -3.62 25.52 -0.35
CA SER A 341 -3.30 24.12 -0.04
C SER A 341 -2.27 23.51 -0.98
N MET A 342 -2.20 24.01 -2.22
CA MET A 342 -1.19 23.63 -3.20
C MET A 342 0.13 24.40 -3.05
N GLY A 343 0.24 25.28 -2.04
CA GLY A 343 1.48 25.99 -1.73
C GLY A 343 1.71 27.29 -2.50
N TYR A 344 0.70 27.79 -3.22
CA TYR A 344 0.77 29.05 -3.95
C TYR A 344 0.36 30.24 -3.07
N GLU A 345 0.89 31.43 -3.37
CA GLU A 345 0.59 32.66 -2.62
C GLU A 345 -0.88 33.08 -2.79
N ASP A 346 -1.40 32.98 -4.00
CA ASP A 346 -2.76 33.33 -4.36
C ASP A 346 -3.25 32.53 -5.59
N ALA A 347 -4.53 32.74 -5.93
CA ALA A 347 -5.19 32.07 -7.04
C ALA A 347 -4.61 32.44 -8.41
N ASP A 348 -4.09 33.66 -8.57
CA ASP A 348 -3.51 34.10 -9.84
C ASP A 348 -2.19 33.36 -10.11
N ALA A 349 -1.32 33.26 -9.10
CA ALA A 349 -0.09 32.50 -9.16
C ALA A 349 -0.34 31.01 -9.41
N TYR A 350 -1.37 30.43 -8.76
CA TYR A 350 -1.75 29.04 -9.01
C TYR A 350 -2.26 28.85 -10.45
N ARG A 351 -3.12 29.76 -10.93
CA ARG A 351 -3.67 29.71 -12.29
C ARG A 351 -2.59 29.82 -13.37
N GLU A 352 -1.56 30.64 -13.16
CA GLU A 352 -0.45 30.79 -14.11
C GLU A 352 0.38 29.51 -14.25
N ALA A 353 0.45 28.69 -13.20
CA ALA A 353 1.16 27.41 -13.19
C ALA A 353 0.31 26.22 -13.66
N LEU A 354 -1.00 26.40 -13.86
CA LEU A 354 -1.94 25.34 -14.20
C LEU A 354 -2.15 25.20 -15.71
N ASP A 355 -2.31 23.95 -16.16
CA ASP A 355 -3.08 23.66 -17.37
C ASP A 355 -4.56 23.89 -17.05
N VAL A 356 -5.05 25.11 -17.29
CA VAL A 356 -6.42 25.50 -16.93
C VAL A 356 -7.46 24.65 -17.68
N GLU A 357 -7.21 24.31 -18.94
CA GLU A 357 -8.14 23.48 -19.71
C GLU A 357 -8.10 22.03 -19.22
N GLY A 358 -6.91 21.47 -18.98
CA GLY A 358 -6.76 20.14 -18.38
C GLY A 358 -7.38 20.05 -16.97
N TYR A 359 -7.31 21.13 -16.19
CA TYR A 359 -7.96 21.22 -14.88
C TYR A 359 -9.49 21.26 -15.00
N ARG A 360 -10.02 21.95 -16.01
CA ARG A 360 -11.47 21.91 -16.31
C ARG A 360 -11.93 20.52 -16.73
N GLU A 361 -11.13 19.82 -17.55
CA GLU A 361 -11.40 18.43 -17.93
C GLU A 361 -11.49 17.53 -16.69
N TYR A 362 -10.55 17.66 -15.76
CA TYR A 362 -10.59 16.97 -14.47
C TYR A 362 -11.88 17.27 -13.68
N MET A 363 -12.25 18.54 -13.54
CA MET A 363 -13.52 18.89 -12.87
C MET A 363 -14.76 18.29 -13.55
N LEU A 364 -14.71 18.13 -14.88
CA LEU A 364 -15.79 17.50 -15.62
C LEU A 364 -15.85 16.00 -15.31
N THR A 365 -14.71 15.30 -15.30
CA THR A 365 -14.67 13.86 -15.02
C THR A 365 -15.24 13.55 -13.64
N GLU A 366 -14.93 14.37 -12.64
CA GLU A 366 -15.51 14.26 -11.29
C GLU A 366 -17.05 14.30 -11.32
N LYS A 367 -17.62 15.32 -11.98
CA LYS A 367 -19.08 15.50 -12.07
C LYS A 367 -19.75 14.37 -12.85
N VAL A 368 -19.08 13.82 -13.86
CA VAL A 368 -19.60 12.70 -14.66
C VAL A 368 -19.52 11.40 -13.87
N LEU A 369 -18.43 11.13 -13.16
CA LEU A 369 -18.29 9.95 -12.31
C LEU A 369 -19.33 9.94 -11.19
N ASP A 370 -19.51 11.06 -10.49
CA ASP A 370 -20.58 11.24 -9.50
C ASP A 370 -21.94 10.89 -10.09
N PHE A 371 -22.24 11.43 -11.27
CA PHE A 371 -23.48 11.14 -11.97
C PHE A 371 -23.64 9.66 -12.35
N LEU A 372 -22.59 9.03 -12.86
CA LEU A 372 -22.61 7.62 -13.25
C LEU A 372 -22.85 6.72 -12.03
N LEU A 373 -22.15 6.98 -10.92
CA LEU A 373 -22.33 6.28 -9.65
C LEU A 373 -23.75 6.43 -9.10
N GLU A 374 -24.29 7.66 -9.06
CA GLU A 374 -25.66 7.93 -8.61
C GLU A 374 -26.73 7.19 -9.43
N ASN A 375 -26.40 6.80 -10.66
CA ASN A 375 -27.28 6.12 -11.59
C ASN A 375 -26.93 4.65 -11.81
N ALA A 376 -25.92 4.09 -11.13
CA ALA A 376 -25.54 2.69 -11.23
C ALA A 376 -26.29 1.79 -10.21
N GLU A 377 -26.42 0.50 -10.53
CA GLU A 377 -26.83 -0.53 -9.58
C GLU A 377 -25.58 -1.24 -9.06
N ILE A 378 -25.02 -0.73 -7.96
CA ILE A 378 -23.87 -1.32 -7.27
C ILE A 378 -24.38 -2.44 -6.35
N VAL A 379 -23.82 -3.64 -6.51
CA VAL A 379 -24.14 -4.81 -5.69
C VAL A 379 -22.92 -5.23 -4.89
N ASP A 380 -23.00 -5.03 -3.58
CA ASP A 380 -21.95 -5.41 -2.65
C ASP A 380 -21.87 -6.94 -2.53
N VAL A 381 -20.67 -7.46 -2.74
CA VAL A 381 -20.35 -8.87 -2.56
C VAL A 381 -19.69 -9.00 -1.19
N GLU A 382 -20.37 -9.63 -0.25
CA GLU A 382 -19.77 -9.87 1.05
C GLU A 382 -18.65 -10.91 0.95
N PRO A 383 -17.55 -10.73 1.69
CA PRO A 383 -16.47 -11.71 1.71
C PRO A 383 -17.02 -13.07 2.15
N GLU A 384 -16.57 -14.15 1.48
CA GLU A 384 -16.87 -15.50 1.93
C GLU A 384 -16.25 -15.70 3.32
N THR A 385 -17.07 -15.58 4.37
CA THR A 385 -16.68 -16.05 5.69
C THR A 385 -16.51 -17.56 5.58
N GLU A 386 -15.29 -18.06 5.79
CA GLU A 386 -15.10 -19.46 6.13
C GLU A 386 -15.84 -19.69 7.45
N ALA A 387 -17.13 -20.00 7.36
CA ALA A 387 -17.88 -20.53 8.47
C ALA A 387 -17.14 -21.81 8.89
N ALA A 388 -16.45 -21.74 10.02
CA ALA A 388 -15.97 -22.90 10.75
C ALA A 388 -17.17 -23.82 11.01
N GLY A 389 -17.43 -24.71 10.06
CA GLY A 389 -18.46 -25.72 10.10
C GLY A 389 -18.11 -26.72 11.18
N THR A 390 -18.44 -26.37 12.42
CA THR A 390 -18.59 -27.34 13.48
C THR A 390 -19.97 -27.98 13.27
N GLU A 391 -20.09 -28.85 12.27
CA GLU A 391 -21.14 -29.86 12.30
C GLU A 391 -20.80 -30.80 13.46
N ALA A 392 -21.39 -30.50 14.62
CA ALA A 392 -21.60 -31.49 15.65
C ALA A 392 -22.52 -32.56 15.07
N GLU A 393 -21.92 -33.60 14.51
CA GLU A 393 -22.61 -34.84 14.15
C GLU A 393 -23.08 -35.49 15.46
N GLU A 394 -24.31 -35.16 15.88
CA GLU A 394 -25.07 -35.97 16.82
C GLU A 394 -25.29 -37.35 16.19
N THR A 395 -24.40 -38.29 16.47
CA THR A 395 -24.67 -39.71 16.24
C THR A 395 -25.73 -40.20 17.22
N GLU A 396 -27.00 -40.01 16.87
CA GLU A 396 -28.11 -40.78 17.41
C GLU A 396 -28.00 -42.22 16.86
N THR A 397 -27.53 -43.14 17.71
CA THR A 397 -27.50 -44.57 17.40
C THR A 397 -28.92 -45.13 17.29
N ALA A 398 -29.44 -45.19 16.06
CA ALA A 398 -30.61 -45.99 15.71
C ALA A 398 -30.18 -47.32 15.05
N GLN A 399 -30.46 -48.40 15.77
CA GLN A 399 -30.23 -49.80 15.40
C GLN A 399 -31.06 -50.20 14.15
N PRO A 400 -30.54 -51.01 13.20
CA PRO A 400 -31.29 -51.39 12.02
C PRO A 400 -32.22 -52.58 12.30
N GLU A 401 -33.53 -52.40 12.11
CA GLU A 401 -34.48 -53.50 11.98
C GLU A 401 -34.42 -54.10 10.57
N ALA A 402 -34.15 -55.41 10.52
CA ALA A 402 -34.16 -56.23 9.32
C ALA A 402 -35.60 -56.61 8.93
N ALA A 403 -35.93 -56.45 7.65
CA ALA A 403 -37.18 -56.92 7.08
C ALA A 403 -37.03 -58.31 6.43
N GLY A 404 -37.81 -59.27 6.94
CA GLY A 404 -38.61 -60.17 6.10
C GLY A 404 -38.08 -61.57 5.82
N THR A 405 -38.72 -62.59 6.42
CA THR A 405 -39.23 -63.74 5.64
C THR A 405 -40.32 -64.50 6.43
N GLU A 406 -41.48 -64.68 5.80
CA GLU A 406 -42.62 -65.50 6.26
C GLU A 406 -42.30 -67.01 6.21
N ALA A 407 -42.87 -67.79 7.15
CA ALA A 407 -43.48 -69.10 6.86
C ALA A 407 -44.25 -69.67 8.08
N GLU A 408 -45.52 -70.02 7.82
CA GLU A 408 -46.33 -71.15 8.30
C GLU A 408 -46.62 -71.41 9.79
N GLU A 409 -47.91 -71.21 10.11
CA GLU A 409 -48.91 -72.19 10.57
C GLU A 409 -48.68 -73.15 11.78
N THR A 410 -49.78 -73.21 12.55
CA THR A 410 -50.30 -74.31 13.41
C THR A 410 -49.88 -74.44 14.89
N GLU A 411 -50.83 -74.02 15.74
CA GLU A 411 -51.52 -74.82 16.76
C GLU A 411 -50.71 -75.81 17.64
N SER A 412 -50.60 -75.52 18.93
CA SER A 412 -51.27 -76.26 20.04
C SER A 412 -50.50 -76.25 21.37
N ALA A 413 -51.24 -75.85 22.41
CA ALA A 413 -51.39 -76.47 23.73
C ALA A 413 -50.20 -76.83 24.66
N GLN A 414 -50.42 -76.45 25.93
CA GLN A 414 -50.07 -77.13 27.19
C GLN A 414 -48.71 -76.87 27.87
N ALA A 415 -48.75 -76.00 28.89
CA ALA A 415 -48.72 -76.28 30.34
C ALA A 415 -47.62 -77.16 30.98
N ALA A 416 -47.29 -76.74 32.21
CA ALA A 416 -46.46 -77.36 33.26
C ALA A 416 -44.94 -77.14 33.07
N GLU A 417 -44.17 -76.72 34.09
CA GLU A 417 -44.32 -76.80 35.55
C GLU A 417 -43.55 -75.64 36.22
#